data_AF-A0A208XE98-F1
#
_entry.id   AF-A0A208XE98-F1
#
_cell.length_a   1.000
_cell.length_b   1.000
_cell.length_c   1.000
_cell.angle_alpha   90.00
_cell.angle_beta   90.00
_cell.angle_gamma   90.00
#
_symmetry.space_group_name_H-M   'P 1'
#
loop_
_entity.id
_entity.type
_entity.pdbx_description
1 polymer ?
#
loop_
_entity_poly.entity_id
_entity_poly.type
_entity_poly.pdbx_seq_one_letter_code
_entity_poly.pdbx_strand_id
1 'polypeptide(L)'
;MSSPSPAPGLSRTEPLRPLPKLIFMSRWLQLPLYLGLIVAQAVYVYHFWVELVHLIEAAFGNKEAIGMLAEAVMPVVPGAAAAPVPAKLTETTIMLVVLGLIDVVMISNLLIMVIVGGYETFVSRLHLEGHPDQPEWLSHVNASVLKVKLGTAIIGISSIHLLKTFINAAHYDAKTILAQGGIHLAFLLSAMAIAYCDRLMAPMLKQDPHGH
;
A
#
# COMPACT_ATOMS: atom_id res chain seq x y z
N MET A 1 -13.62 -60.05 -46.46
CA MET A 1 -13.32 -60.22 -45.02
C MET A 1 -13.22 -58.84 -44.40
N SER A 2 -14.22 -58.45 -43.62
CA SER A 2 -14.34 -57.15 -42.95
C SER A 2 -13.74 -57.24 -41.54
N SER A 3 -12.72 -56.42 -41.25
CA SER A 3 -12.08 -56.32 -39.94
C SER A 3 -13.03 -55.67 -38.91
N PRO A 4 -13.03 -56.10 -37.63
CA PRO A 4 -13.91 -55.53 -36.61
C PRO A 4 -13.40 -54.16 -36.14
N SER A 5 -14.33 -53.22 -35.87
CA SER A 5 -14.02 -51.94 -35.20
C SER A 5 -13.59 -52.17 -33.74
N PRO A 6 -12.57 -51.46 -33.23
CA PRO A 6 -12.18 -51.56 -31.83
C PRO A 6 -13.23 -50.87 -30.93
N ALA A 7 -13.51 -51.49 -29.79
CA ALA A 7 -14.49 -51.01 -28.81
C ALA A 7 -14.09 -49.66 -28.18
N PRO A 8 -15.06 -48.85 -27.69
CA PRO A 8 -14.76 -47.57 -27.05
C PRO A 8 -14.01 -47.80 -25.74
N GLY A 9 -12.80 -47.26 -25.64
CA GLY A 9 -12.00 -47.31 -24.42
C GLY A 9 -12.70 -46.55 -23.29
N LEU A 10 -12.94 -47.24 -22.17
CA LEU A 10 -13.40 -46.64 -20.91
C LEU A 10 -12.41 -45.55 -20.49
N SER A 11 -12.87 -44.31 -20.38
CA SER A 11 -12.07 -43.19 -19.88
C SER A 11 -11.70 -43.45 -18.42
N ARG A 12 -10.41 -43.73 -18.16
CA ARG A 12 -9.87 -43.80 -16.80
C ARG A 12 -10.01 -42.44 -16.14
N THR A 13 -10.78 -42.36 -15.07
CA THR A 13 -10.80 -41.20 -14.17
C THR A 13 -9.52 -41.24 -13.33
N GLU A 14 -8.47 -40.58 -13.83
CA GLU A 14 -7.23 -40.39 -13.09
C GLU A 14 -7.51 -39.56 -11.81
N PRO A 15 -7.13 -40.05 -10.61
CA PRO A 15 -7.30 -39.29 -9.38
C PRO A 15 -6.40 -38.05 -9.40
N LEU A 16 -7.00 -36.88 -9.16
CA LEU A 16 -6.30 -35.58 -9.17
C LEU A 16 -5.12 -35.59 -8.19
N ARG A 17 -3.92 -35.26 -8.69
CA ARG A 17 -2.69 -35.10 -7.90
C ARG A 17 -2.93 -34.14 -6.71
N PRO A 18 -2.29 -34.37 -5.55
CA PRO A 18 -2.53 -33.57 -4.33
C PRO A 18 -2.06 -32.11 -4.42
N LEU A 19 -1.13 -31.79 -5.33
CA LEU A 19 -0.59 -30.45 -5.57
C LEU A 19 -1.67 -29.42 -6.00
N PRO A 20 -2.52 -29.70 -7.01
CA PRO A 20 -3.67 -28.87 -7.34
C PRO A 20 -4.60 -28.52 -6.17
N LYS A 21 -4.88 -29.47 -5.26
CA LYS A 21 -5.75 -29.23 -4.09
C LYS A 21 -5.16 -28.20 -3.11
N LEU A 22 -3.83 -28.24 -2.90
CA LEU A 22 -3.14 -27.26 -2.05
C LEU A 22 -3.14 -25.86 -2.67
N ILE A 23 -2.96 -25.76 -3.99
CA ILE A 23 -3.04 -24.48 -4.73
C ILE A 23 -4.45 -23.89 -4.64
N PHE A 24 -5.50 -24.70 -4.80
CA PHE A 24 -6.89 -24.23 -4.63
C PHE A 24 -7.21 -23.78 -3.20
N MET A 25 -6.68 -24.44 -2.17
CA MET A 25 -6.90 -24.05 -0.76
C MET A 25 -6.25 -22.71 -0.40
N SER A 26 -5.14 -22.34 -1.03
CA SER A 26 -4.47 -21.05 -0.79
C SER A 26 -5.36 -19.82 -1.08
N ARG A 27 -6.34 -19.96 -1.97
CA ARG A 27 -7.30 -18.90 -2.32
C ARG A 27 -8.27 -18.60 -1.16
N TRP A 28 -8.68 -19.62 -0.42
CA TRP A 28 -9.56 -19.45 0.74
C TRP A 28 -8.86 -18.74 1.89
N LEU A 29 -7.54 -18.86 2.00
CA LEU A 29 -6.75 -18.10 2.98
C LEU A 29 -6.64 -16.61 2.62
N GLN A 30 -6.69 -16.27 1.34
CA GLN A 30 -6.59 -14.88 0.86
C GLN A 30 -7.89 -14.11 1.00
N LEU A 31 -9.04 -14.77 0.88
CA LEU A 31 -10.37 -14.15 1.02
C LEU A 31 -10.54 -13.36 2.34
N PRO A 32 -10.27 -13.92 3.54
CA PRO A 32 -10.39 -13.17 4.79
C PRO A 32 -9.38 -12.04 4.90
N LEU A 33 -8.19 -12.17 4.29
CA LEU A 33 -7.20 -11.09 4.26
C LEU A 33 -7.68 -9.89 3.45
N TYR A 34 -8.23 -10.11 2.25
CA TYR A 34 -8.81 -9.03 1.45
C TYR A 34 -10.01 -8.38 2.12
N LEU A 35 -10.89 -9.19 2.73
CA LEU A 35 -12.01 -8.66 3.50
C LEU A 35 -11.52 -7.78 4.64
N GLY A 36 -10.50 -8.22 5.38
CA GLY A 36 -9.85 -7.44 6.43
C GLY A 36 -9.28 -6.12 5.91
N LEU A 37 -8.58 -6.13 4.77
CA LEU A 37 -8.04 -4.91 4.15
C LEU A 37 -9.14 -3.94 3.69
N ILE A 38 -10.25 -4.44 3.16
CA ILE A 38 -11.41 -3.61 2.77
C ILE A 38 -12.04 -2.96 4.01
N VAL A 39 -12.20 -3.72 5.09
CA VAL A 39 -12.72 -3.18 6.37
C VAL A 39 -11.75 -2.13 6.93
N ALA A 40 -10.45 -2.39 6.92
CA ALA A 40 -9.44 -1.41 7.32
C ALA A 40 -9.53 -0.12 6.49
N GLN A 41 -9.70 -0.25 5.17
CA GLN A 41 -9.89 0.90 4.28
C GLN A 41 -11.15 1.71 4.63
N ALA A 42 -12.26 1.04 4.96
CA ALA A 42 -13.49 1.71 5.39
C ALA A 42 -13.31 2.46 6.73
N VAL A 43 -12.56 1.87 7.67
CA VAL A 43 -12.20 2.53 8.94
C VAL A 43 -11.36 3.78 8.69
N TYR A 44 -10.37 3.74 7.80
CA TYR A 44 -9.58 4.92 7.43
C TYR A 44 -10.43 6.03 6.81
N VAL A 45 -11.38 5.69 5.93
CA VAL A 45 -12.30 6.68 5.34
C VAL A 45 -13.18 7.31 6.41
N TYR A 46 -13.69 6.51 7.35
CA TYR A 46 -14.48 7.00 8.47
C TYR A 46 -13.63 7.93 9.37
N HIS A 47 -12.42 7.53 9.72
CA HIS A 47 -11.50 8.34 10.52
C HIS A 47 -11.19 9.68 9.86
N PHE A 48 -10.90 9.68 8.55
CA PHE A 48 -10.71 10.90 7.77
C PHE A 48 -11.92 11.83 7.85
N TRP A 49 -13.13 11.30 7.73
CA TRP A 49 -14.36 12.08 7.82
C TRP A 49 -14.52 12.70 9.21
N VAL A 50 -14.27 11.94 10.28
CA VAL A 50 -14.35 12.43 11.67
C VAL A 50 -13.34 13.55 11.91
N GLU A 51 -12.07 13.36 11.52
CA GLU A 51 -11.05 14.40 11.65
C GLU A 51 -11.37 15.66 10.85
N LEU A 52 -11.94 15.50 9.65
CA LEU A 52 -12.39 16.62 8.82
C LEU A 52 -13.51 17.41 9.51
N VAL A 53 -14.50 16.73 10.09
CA VAL A 53 -15.59 17.40 10.84
C VAL A 53 -15.01 18.14 12.05
N HIS A 54 -14.11 17.54 12.83
CA HIS A 54 -13.46 18.22 13.95
C HIS A 54 -12.69 19.47 13.50
N LEU A 55 -11.97 19.41 12.37
CA LEU A 55 -11.27 20.57 11.80
C LEU A 55 -12.25 21.69 11.44
N ILE A 56 -13.37 21.36 10.82
CA ILE A 56 -14.41 22.33 10.43
C ILE A 56 -15.05 22.95 11.68
N GLU A 57 -15.45 22.14 12.67
CA GLU A 57 -16.04 22.63 13.92
C GLU A 57 -15.08 23.53 14.70
N ALA A 58 -13.80 23.15 14.77
CA ALA A 58 -12.76 23.96 15.38
C ALA A 58 -12.57 25.30 14.64
N ALA A 59 -12.68 25.31 13.30
CA ALA A 59 -12.64 26.53 12.50
C ALA A 59 -13.83 27.46 12.76
N PHE A 60 -15.01 26.91 13.09
CA PHE A 60 -16.17 27.66 13.56
C PHE A 60 -16.10 28.08 15.03
N GLY A 61 -15.04 27.71 15.76
CA GLY A 61 -14.78 28.14 17.14
C GLY A 61 -15.26 27.17 18.22
N ASN A 62 -15.55 25.90 17.88
CA ASN A 62 -15.84 24.87 18.87
C ASN A 62 -14.58 24.57 19.71
N LYS A 63 -14.61 24.93 21.02
CA LYS A 63 -13.49 24.75 21.95
C LYS A 63 -13.15 23.29 22.21
N GLU A 64 -14.14 22.41 22.18
CA GLU A 64 -13.95 20.98 22.39
C GLU A 64 -13.17 20.37 21.21
N ALA A 65 -13.60 20.68 19.99
CA ALA A 65 -12.91 20.26 18.78
C ALA A 65 -11.46 20.80 18.72
N ILE A 66 -11.22 22.05 19.14
CA ILE A 66 -9.86 22.60 19.26
C ILE A 66 -9.00 21.79 20.23
N GLY A 67 -9.56 21.39 21.37
CA GLY A 67 -8.86 20.54 22.36
C GLY A 67 -8.48 19.17 21.79
N MET A 68 -9.43 18.49 21.15
CA MET A 68 -9.19 17.18 20.53
C MET A 68 -8.11 17.22 19.45
N LEU A 69 -8.14 18.24 18.57
CA LEU A 69 -7.14 18.41 17.52
C LEU A 69 -5.76 18.76 18.09
N ALA A 70 -5.71 19.62 19.12
CA ALA A 70 -4.47 19.99 19.77
C ALA A 70 -3.79 18.77 20.41
N GLU A 71 -4.55 17.90 21.08
CA GLU A 71 -4.05 16.67 21.68
C GLU A 71 -3.56 15.65 20.63
N ALA A 72 -4.32 15.47 19.54
CA ALA A 72 -3.95 14.55 18.46
C ALA A 72 -2.64 14.95 17.75
N VAL A 73 -2.35 16.24 17.70
CA VAL A 73 -1.22 16.81 16.95
C VAL A 73 -0.01 17.09 17.82
N MET A 74 -0.22 17.46 19.07
CA MET A 74 0.82 17.78 20.04
C MET A 74 0.80 16.75 21.17
N PRO A 75 1.29 15.51 20.94
CA PRO A 75 1.32 14.50 21.97
C PRO A 75 2.18 14.97 23.14
N VAL A 76 1.71 14.72 24.36
CA VAL A 76 2.42 15.07 25.59
C VAL A 76 3.74 14.31 25.65
N VAL A 77 4.86 15.02 25.53
CA VAL A 77 6.18 14.45 25.74
C VAL A 77 6.33 14.13 27.23
N PRO A 78 6.72 12.89 27.60
CA PRO A 78 7.01 12.57 28.99
C PRO A 78 8.08 13.50 29.55
N GLY A 79 7.72 14.32 30.55
CA GLY A 79 8.62 15.28 31.19
C GLY A 79 8.56 16.72 30.64
N ALA A 80 7.77 16.99 29.59
CA ALA A 80 7.44 18.37 29.19
C ALA A 80 6.25 18.90 30.01
N ALA A 81 6.27 20.19 30.34
CA ALA A 81 5.12 20.84 30.94
C ALA A 81 3.92 20.75 29.99
N ALA A 82 2.74 20.41 30.50
CA ALA A 82 1.52 20.37 29.71
C ALA A 82 1.30 21.75 29.06
N ALA A 83 1.35 21.80 27.73
CA ALA A 83 1.07 23.03 27.00
C ALA A 83 -0.40 23.41 27.22
N PRO A 84 -0.70 24.69 27.50
CA PRO A 84 -2.09 25.13 27.65
C PRO A 84 -2.86 24.91 26.35
N VAL A 85 -4.06 24.31 26.44
CA VAL A 85 -4.94 24.12 25.29
C VAL A 85 -5.23 25.50 24.68
N PRO A 86 -4.93 25.72 23.39
CA PRO A 86 -5.09 27.02 22.77
C PRO A 86 -6.58 27.39 22.69
N ALA A 87 -6.92 28.65 23.00
CA ALA A 87 -8.30 29.12 23.00
C ALA A 87 -8.90 29.26 21.58
N LYS A 88 -8.05 29.24 20.54
CA LYS A 88 -8.38 29.32 19.11
C LYS A 88 -7.42 28.44 18.33
N LEU A 89 -7.81 28.03 17.12
CA LEU A 89 -6.89 27.37 16.20
C LEU A 89 -5.69 28.28 15.89
N THR A 90 -4.49 27.75 16.07
CA THR A 90 -3.24 28.39 15.63
C THR A 90 -2.90 27.92 14.22
N GLU A 91 -2.12 28.72 13.48
CA GLU A 91 -1.62 28.35 12.15
C GLU A 91 -0.87 27.00 12.17
N THR A 92 -0.01 26.80 13.18
CA THR A 92 0.72 25.55 13.37
C THR A 92 -0.22 24.36 13.61
N THR A 93 -1.25 24.52 14.44
CA THR A 93 -2.25 23.46 14.67
C THR A 93 -2.98 23.12 13.38
N ILE A 94 -3.46 24.11 12.63
CA ILE A 94 -4.16 23.90 11.35
C ILE A 94 -3.26 23.14 10.37
N MET A 95 -2.03 23.61 10.18
CA MET A 95 -1.06 23.00 9.27
C MET A 95 -0.79 21.53 9.64
N LEU A 96 -0.60 21.23 10.92
CA LEU A 96 -0.31 19.89 11.38
C LEU A 96 -1.53 18.93 11.31
N VAL A 97 -2.75 19.43 11.55
CA VAL A 97 -3.98 18.65 11.34
C VAL A 97 -4.15 18.34 9.86
N VAL A 98 -3.97 19.33 8.98
CA VAL A 98 -4.04 19.14 7.53
C VAL A 98 -2.97 18.14 7.06
N LEU A 99 -1.74 18.20 7.57
CA LEU A 99 -0.71 17.20 7.26
C LEU A 99 -1.11 15.79 7.74
N GLY A 100 -1.79 15.67 8.89
CA GLY A 100 -2.37 14.40 9.35
C GLY A 100 -3.44 13.86 8.40
N LEU A 101 -4.37 14.71 7.97
CA LEU A 101 -5.40 14.34 6.99
C LEU A 101 -4.79 13.88 5.66
N ILE A 102 -3.75 14.56 5.19
CA ILE A 102 -3.02 14.16 3.96
C ILE A 102 -2.38 12.79 4.15
N ASP A 103 -1.79 12.53 5.32
CA ASP A 103 -1.14 11.25 5.60
C ASP A 103 -2.13 10.07 5.58
N VAL A 104 -3.31 10.22 6.18
CA VAL A 104 -4.39 9.21 6.12
C VAL A 104 -4.78 8.87 4.67
N VAL A 105 -4.83 9.89 3.79
CA VAL A 105 -5.10 9.70 2.36
C VAL A 105 -3.95 8.97 1.67
N MET A 106 -2.70 9.29 2.00
CA MET A 106 -1.53 8.62 1.42
C MET A 106 -1.46 7.13 1.80
N ILE A 107 -1.73 6.80 3.06
CA ILE A 107 -1.80 5.41 3.52
C ILE A 107 -2.95 4.66 2.82
N SER A 108 -4.12 5.30 2.70
CA SER A 108 -5.28 4.73 1.99
C SER A 108 -4.97 4.41 0.52
N ASN A 109 -4.26 5.30 -0.17
CA ASN A 109 -3.87 5.07 -1.57
C ASN A 109 -2.88 3.88 -1.71
N LEU A 110 -1.93 3.77 -0.77
CA LEU A 110 -1.03 2.61 -0.71
C LEU A 110 -1.80 1.32 -0.43
N LEU A 111 -2.76 1.35 0.49
CA LEU A 111 -3.57 0.19 0.86
C LEU A 111 -4.38 -0.31 -0.35
N ILE A 112 -5.03 0.58 -1.10
CA ILE A 112 -5.71 0.24 -2.37
C ILE A 112 -4.74 -0.42 -3.35
N MET A 113 -3.54 0.15 -3.50
CA MET A 113 -2.51 -0.40 -4.38
C MET A 113 -2.10 -1.83 -3.97
N VAL A 114 -1.98 -2.11 -2.66
CA VAL A 114 -1.67 -3.44 -2.12
C VAL A 114 -2.83 -4.42 -2.32
N ILE A 115 -4.09 -3.99 -2.11
CA ILE A 115 -5.28 -4.81 -2.38
C ILE A 115 -5.29 -5.24 -3.85
N VAL A 116 -5.20 -4.28 -4.77
CA VAL A 116 -5.30 -4.54 -6.22
C VAL A 116 -4.13 -5.38 -6.70
N GLY A 117 -2.89 -5.02 -6.34
CA GLY A 117 -1.70 -5.77 -6.74
C GLY A 117 -1.67 -7.19 -6.18
N GLY A 118 -2.13 -7.38 -4.94
CA GLY A 118 -2.30 -8.70 -4.36
C GLY A 118 -3.36 -9.52 -5.10
N TYR A 119 -4.54 -8.92 -5.34
CA TYR A 119 -5.64 -9.60 -6.01
C TYR A 119 -5.25 -10.05 -7.42
N GLU A 120 -4.56 -9.18 -8.16
CA GLU A 120 -4.02 -9.50 -9.48
C GLU A 120 -3.06 -10.70 -9.41
N THR A 121 -2.11 -10.66 -8.47
CA THR A 121 -1.05 -11.68 -8.37
C THR A 121 -1.57 -13.04 -7.91
N PHE A 122 -2.50 -13.08 -6.96
CA PHE A 122 -2.86 -14.30 -6.25
C PHE A 122 -4.27 -14.84 -6.51
N VAL A 123 -5.19 -14.02 -7.01
CA VAL A 123 -6.57 -14.45 -7.29
C VAL A 123 -6.85 -14.49 -8.79
N SER A 124 -6.40 -13.46 -9.53
CA SER A 124 -6.65 -13.28 -10.97
C SER A 124 -5.81 -14.22 -11.85
N ARG A 125 -4.50 -14.39 -11.59
CA ARG A 125 -3.59 -15.19 -12.44
C ARG A 125 -3.82 -16.71 -12.44
N LEU A 126 -4.60 -17.25 -11.51
CA LEU A 126 -4.82 -18.70 -11.37
C LEU A 126 -6.03 -19.22 -12.19
N HIS A 127 -6.51 -18.50 -13.22
CA HIS A 127 -7.73 -18.86 -13.97
C HIS A 127 -7.55 -19.29 -15.43
N LEU A 128 -6.34 -19.64 -15.90
CA LEU A 128 -6.16 -20.17 -17.26
C LEU A 128 -5.07 -21.26 -17.33
N GLU A 129 -5.41 -22.47 -16.90
CA GLU A 129 -4.69 -23.68 -17.35
C GLU A 129 -5.59 -24.39 -18.38
N GLY A 130 -5.29 -24.23 -19.68
CA GLY A 130 -5.83 -25.15 -20.71
C GLY A 130 -6.25 -24.62 -22.08
N HIS A 131 -6.05 -23.35 -22.46
CA HIS A 131 -6.37 -22.89 -23.82
C HIS A 131 -5.11 -22.65 -24.68
N PRO A 132 -5.04 -23.18 -25.93
CA PRO A 132 -3.91 -23.00 -26.84
C PRO A 132 -3.67 -21.55 -27.31
N ASP A 133 -4.61 -20.63 -27.05
CA ASP A 133 -4.48 -19.20 -27.33
C ASP A 133 -4.33 -18.39 -26.02
N GLN A 134 -3.18 -18.52 -25.35
CA GLN A 134 -2.81 -17.60 -24.27
C GLN A 134 -2.43 -16.25 -24.88
N PRO A 135 -3.17 -15.14 -24.66
CA PRO A 135 -2.90 -13.91 -25.39
C PRO A 135 -1.87 -13.05 -24.64
N GLU A 136 -1.04 -12.34 -25.40
CA GLU A 136 0.24 -11.68 -25.04
C GLU A 136 0.18 -10.67 -23.86
N TRP A 137 -1.01 -10.29 -23.40
CA TRP A 137 -1.25 -9.23 -22.41
C TRP A 137 -0.95 -9.59 -20.95
N LEU A 138 -0.76 -10.87 -20.60
CA LEU A 138 -0.36 -11.28 -19.23
C LEU A 138 1.15 -11.02 -18.95
N SER A 139 1.90 -10.67 -20.01
CA SER A 139 3.30 -10.22 -19.97
C SER A 139 3.45 -8.70 -19.72
N HIS A 140 2.37 -7.91 -19.88
CA HIS A 140 2.42 -6.45 -19.89
C HIS A 140 1.80 -5.79 -18.63
N VAL A 141 1.60 -6.52 -17.54
CA VAL A 141 1.54 -5.81 -16.25
C VAL A 141 2.97 -5.48 -15.88
N ASN A 142 3.41 -4.30 -16.33
CA ASN A 142 4.79 -3.83 -16.19
C ASN A 142 5.14 -3.77 -14.70
N ALA A 143 5.77 -4.83 -14.20
CA ALA A 143 6.12 -4.99 -12.79
C ALA A 143 6.96 -3.80 -12.30
N SER A 144 7.70 -3.12 -13.19
CA SER A 144 8.42 -1.88 -12.89
C SER A 144 7.47 -0.72 -12.57
N VAL A 145 6.30 -0.60 -13.22
CA VAL A 145 5.32 0.46 -12.91
C VAL A 145 4.71 0.24 -11.52
N LEU A 146 4.39 -1.00 -11.16
CA LEU A 146 3.90 -1.33 -9.81
C LEU A 146 4.99 -1.12 -8.75
N LYS A 147 6.23 -1.53 -9.01
CA LYS A 147 7.33 -1.29 -8.05
C LYS A 147 7.61 0.20 -7.84
N VAL A 148 7.64 0.98 -8.93
CA VAL A 148 7.88 2.43 -8.87
C VAL A 148 6.75 3.13 -8.13
N LYS A 149 5.48 2.83 -8.44
CA LYS A 149 4.34 3.43 -7.74
C LYS A 149 4.36 3.16 -6.23
N LEU A 150 4.73 1.93 -5.83
CA LEU A 150 4.82 1.55 -4.42
C LEU A 150 5.97 2.28 -3.73
N GLY A 151 7.14 2.32 -4.37
CA GLY A 151 8.32 3.03 -3.86
C GLY A 151 8.06 4.52 -3.67
N THR A 152 7.48 5.19 -4.68
CA THR A 152 7.13 6.62 -4.59
C THR A 152 6.10 6.88 -3.48
N ALA A 153 5.11 6.00 -3.31
CA ALA A 153 4.12 6.13 -2.23
C ALA A 153 4.77 6.03 -0.84
N ILE A 154 5.64 5.05 -0.62
CA ILE A 154 6.34 4.87 0.66
C ILE A 154 7.24 6.06 0.98
N ILE A 155 8.00 6.56 0.00
CA ILE A 155 8.85 7.75 0.17
C ILE A 155 7.98 8.97 0.51
N GLY A 156 6.86 9.17 -0.21
CA GLY A 156 5.94 10.27 0.03
C GLY A 156 5.33 10.26 1.44
N ILE A 157 4.85 9.10 1.90
CA ILE A 157 4.33 8.92 3.28
C ILE A 157 5.42 9.28 4.31
N SER A 158 6.64 8.77 4.10
CA SER A 158 7.78 9.05 4.98
C SER A 158 8.18 10.53 4.99
N SER A 159 8.11 11.23 3.86
CA SER A 159 8.38 12.66 3.76
C SER A 159 7.36 13.51 4.53
N ILE A 160 6.06 13.18 4.43
CA ILE A 160 4.99 13.92 5.14
C ILE A 160 5.17 13.78 6.66
N HIS A 161 5.48 12.57 7.12
CA HIS A 161 5.79 12.35 8.53
C HIS A 161 7.00 13.18 8.98
N LEU A 162 8.06 13.25 8.18
CA LEU A 162 9.26 14.03 8.52
C LEU A 162 8.95 15.53 8.58
N LEU A 163 8.13 16.02 7.66
CA LEU A 163 7.67 17.40 7.64
C LEU A 163 6.80 17.73 8.86
N LYS A 164 5.87 16.85 9.24
CA LYS A 164 5.04 16.98 10.45
C LYS A 164 5.93 17.08 11.70
N THR A 165 6.91 16.20 11.84
CA THR A 165 7.88 16.21 12.95
C THR A 165 8.72 17.48 12.94
N PHE A 166 9.19 17.92 11.76
CA PHE A 166 10.02 19.11 11.60
C PHE A 166 9.29 20.40 12.01
N ILE A 167 8.04 20.56 11.58
CA ILE A 167 7.18 21.71 11.93
C ILE A 167 7.00 21.80 13.45
N ASN A 168 6.92 20.65 14.13
CA ASN A 168 6.70 20.59 15.57
C ASN A 168 7.95 20.14 16.34
N ALA A 169 9.16 20.42 15.82
CA ALA A 169 10.43 19.87 16.33
C ALA A 169 10.69 20.16 17.82
N ALA A 170 10.16 21.26 18.37
CA ALA A 170 10.29 21.59 19.78
C ALA A 170 9.65 20.55 20.73
N HIS A 171 8.71 19.73 20.22
CA HIS A 171 8.02 18.68 20.96
C HIS A 171 8.54 17.27 20.64
N TYR A 172 9.68 17.13 19.95
CA TYR A 172 10.28 15.83 19.66
C TYR A 172 11.73 15.76 20.15
N ASP A 173 12.12 14.61 20.66
CA ASP A 173 13.52 14.38 21.04
C ASP A 173 14.42 14.38 19.79
N ALA A 174 15.63 14.93 19.93
CA ALA A 174 16.59 15.04 18.84
C ALA A 174 16.92 13.66 18.25
N LYS A 175 16.96 12.60 19.08
CA LYS A 175 17.19 11.23 18.62
C LYS A 175 16.06 10.74 17.71
N THR A 176 14.81 11.07 18.02
CA THR A 176 13.65 10.70 17.19
C THR A 176 13.72 11.40 15.84
N ILE A 177 14.01 12.70 15.82
CA ILE A 177 14.14 13.48 14.57
C ILE A 177 15.27 12.92 13.70
N LEU A 178 16.45 12.66 14.29
CA LEU A 178 17.60 12.08 13.60
C LEU A 178 17.31 10.67 13.08
N ALA A 179 16.69 9.80 13.89
CA ALA A 179 16.33 8.45 13.49
C ALA A 179 15.33 8.47 12.33
N GLN A 180 14.32 9.34 12.39
CA GLN A 180 13.33 9.50 11.33
C GLN A 180 13.96 10.00 10.03
N GLY A 181 14.87 10.97 10.10
CA GLY A 181 15.67 11.43 8.97
C GLY A 181 16.54 10.31 8.37
N GLY A 182 17.15 9.48 9.22
CA GLY A 182 17.94 8.32 8.81
C GLY A 182 17.11 7.26 8.08
N ILE A 183 15.92 6.93 8.61
CA ILE A 183 14.98 6.00 7.96
C ILE A 183 14.52 6.54 6.60
N HIS A 184 14.20 7.84 6.52
CA HIS A 184 13.80 8.46 5.26
C HIS A 184 14.92 8.37 4.21
N LEU A 185 16.15 8.69 4.60
CA LEU A 185 17.31 8.56 3.73
C LEU A 185 17.49 7.10 3.25
N ALA A 186 17.29 6.11 4.11
CA ALA A 186 17.34 4.70 3.72
C ALA A 186 16.26 4.34 2.66
N PHE A 187 15.05 4.89 2.77
CA PHE A 187 14.02 4.72 1.74
C PHE A 187 14.39 5.38 0.41
N LEU A 188 14.93 6.61 0.43
CA LEU A 188 15.44 7.27 -0.79
C LEU A 188 16.53 6.45 -1.47
N LEU A 189 17.53 6.00 -0.71
CA LEU A 189 18.62 5.17 -1.22
C LEU A 189 18.10 3.86 -1.81
N SER A 190 17.12 3.22 -1.15
CA SER A 190 16.49 1.99 -1.65
C SER A 190 15.76 2.22 -2.97
N ALA A 191 15.03 3.33 -3.10
CA ALA A 191 14.34 3.67 -4.34
C ALA A 191 15.31 3.99 -5.49
N MET A 192 16.40 4.70 -5.19
CA MET A 192 17.48 4.95 -6.16
C MET A 192 18.13 3.64 -6.61
N ALA A 193 18.38 2.71 -5.69
CA ALA A 193 18.93 1.39 -6.03
C ALA A 193 17.99 0.61 -6.96
N ILE A 194 16.68 0.57 -6.67
CA ILE A 194 15.68 -0.09 -7.52
C ILE A 194 15.66 0.54 -8.93
N ALA A 195 15.61 1.87 -9.02
CA ALA A 195 15.62 2.58 -10.30
C ALA A 195 16.92 2.33 -11.10
N TYR A 196 18.05 2.23 -10.41
CA TYR A 196 19.33 1.91 -11.03
C TYR A 196 19.37 0.48 -11.57
N CYS A 197 18.89 -0.51 -10.80
CA CYS A 197 18.74 -1.89 -11.25
C CYS A 197 17.85 -2.00 -12.50
N ASP A 198 16.68 -1.35 -12.49
CA ASP A 198 15.77 -1.33 -13.63
C ASP A 198 16.44 -0.73 -14.88
N ARG A 199 17.21 0.35 -14.72
CA ARG A 199 17.99 0.96 -15.81
C ARG A 199 19.10 0.04 -16.33
N LEU A 200 19.74 -0.75 -15.48
CA LEU A 200 20.77 -1.71 -15.89
C LEU A 200 20.19 -2.93 -16.63
N MET A 201 18.96 -3.33 -16.32
CA MET A 201 18.29 -4.46 -16.99
C MET A 201 17.68 -4.06 -18.35
N ALA A 202 17.32 -2.79 -18.55
CA ALA A 202 16.69 -2.31 -19.79
C ALA A 202 17.51 -2.56 -21.09
N PRO A 203 18.86 -2.45 -21.11
CA PRO A 203 19.68 -2.78 -22.28
C PRO A 203 19.72 -4.27 -22.64
N MET A 204 19.61 -5.19 -21.67
CA MET A 204 19.68 -6.63 -21.93
C MET A 204 18.44 -7.18 -22.63
N LEU A 205 17.27 -6.55 -22.44
CA LEU A 205 16.03 -6.89 -23.15
C LEU A 205 16.00 -6.41 -24.61
N LYS A 206 16.92 -5.53 -25.02
CA LYS A 206 16.97 -4.95 -26.38
C LYS A 206 17.90 -5.71 -27.34
N GLN A 207 18.60 -6.74 -26.86
CA GLN A 207 19.65 -7.43 -27.62
C GLN A 207 19.22 -8.74 -28.31
N ASP A 208 17.92 -9.06 -28.38
CA ASP A 208 17.46 -10.17 -29.22
C ASP A 208 16.48 -9.75 -30.35
N PRO A 209 16.96 -9.13 -31.44
CA PRO A 209 16.18 -8.97 -32.67
C PRO A 209 16.23 -10.21 -33.59
N HIS A 210 17.09 -11.21 -33.32
CA HIS A 210 17.37 -12.33 -34.21
C HIS A 210 17.74 -13.61 -33.43
N GLY A 211 16.76 -14.21 -32.77
CA GLY A 211 16.80 -15.62 -32.43
C GLY A 211 16.60 -16.45 -33.70
N HIS A 212 17.62 -17.21 -34.08
CA HIS A 212 17.49 -18.36 -34.99
C HIS A 212 16.67 -19.48 -34.33
#